data_AF-A0AA47KIV5-F1
#
_entry.id   AF-A0AA47KIV5-F1
#
_cell.length_a   1.000
_cell.length_b   1.000
_cell.length_c   1.000
_cell.angle_alpha   90.00
_cell.angle_beta   90.00
_cell.angle_gamma   90.00
#
_symmetry.space_group_name_H-M   'P 1'
#
loop_
_entity.id
_entity.type
_entity.pdbx_description
1 polymer ?
#
loop_
_entity_poly.entity_id
_entity_poly.type
_entity_poly.pdbx_seq_one_letter_code
_entity_poly.pdbx_strand_id
1 'polypeptide(L)' 'MQKKTKKVTPAMIERAVASSTAIETQASTEEVEARLKTNKHKYQNLTLAD' A
#
# COMPACT_ATOMS: atom_id res chain seq x y z
N MET A 1 -32.08 -0.67 1.38
CA MET A 1 -30.86 -1.43 1.76
C MET A 1 -29.69 -0.46 1.80
N GLN A 2 -29.36 0.09 2.98
CA GLN A 2 -28.25 1.05 3.08
C GLN A 2 -26.92 0.32 2.87
N LYS A 3 -26.15 0.72 1.86
CA LYS A 3 -24.81 0.19 1.59
C LYS A 3 -23.90 0.63 2.75
N LYS A 4 -23.53 -0.30 3.63
CA LYS A 4 -22.51 -0.05 4.65
C LYS A 4 -21.22 0.33 3.93
N THR A 5 -20.75 1.55 4.10
CA THR A 5 -19.45 2.00 3.59
C THR A 5 -18.36 1.20 4.30
N LYS A 6 -17.66 0.34 3.56
CA LYS A 6 -16.48 -0.35 4.11
C LYS A 6 -15.41 0.70 4.38
N LYS A 7 -14.95 0.78 5.63
CA LYS A 7 -13.82 1.62 6.01
C LYS A 7 -12.57 1.09 5.30
N VAL A 8 -11.92 1.95 4.51
CA VAL A 8 -10.63 1.62 3.87
C VAL A 8 -9.56 1.61 4.96
N THR A 9 -8.86 0.49 5.10
CA THR A 9 -7.75 0.36 6.05
C THR A 9 -6.40 0.60 5.35
N PRO A 10 -5.36 1.03 6.06
CA PRO A 10 -4.01 1.17 5.49
C PRO A 10 -3.51 -0.11 4.82
N ALA A 11 -3.81 -1.28 5.41
CA ALA A 11 -3.44 -2.58 4.82
C ALA A 11 -4.11 -2.83 3.45
N MET A 12 -5.33 -2.33 3.23
CA MET A 12 -5.99 -2.41 1.93
C MET A 12 -5.27 -1.55 0.89
N ILE A 13 -4.81 -0.36 1.29
CA ILE A 13 -4.05 0.55 0.42
C ILE A 13 -2.68 -0.06 0.10
N GLU A 14 -1.95 -0.53 1.12
CA GLU A 14 -0.64 -1.20 0.97
C GLU A 14 -0.73 -2.37 0.00
N ARG A 15 -1.78 -3.22 0.09
CA ARG A 15 -1.99 -4.34 -0.83
C ARG A 15 -2.31 -3.89 -2.26
N ALA A 16 -3.12 -2.85 -2.44
CA ALA A 16 -3.45 -2.32 -3.77
C ALA A 16 -2.20 -1.75 -4.48
N VAL A 17 -1.37 -1.01 -3.73
CA VAL A 17 -0.09 -0.49 -4.22
C VAL A 17 0.87 -1.63 -4.53
N ALA A 18 0.98 -2.63 -3.65
CA ALA A 18 1.84 -3.79 -3.87
C ALA A 18 1.44 -4.56 -5.14
N SER A 19 0.13 -4.76 -5.36
CA SER A 19 -0.39 -5.50 -6.50
C SER A 19 -0.11 -4.79 -7.84
N SER A 20 -0.33 -3.47 -7.91
CA SER A 20 -0.04 -2.69 -9.12
C SER A 20 1.46 -2.67 -9.42
N THR A 21 2.28 -2.44 -8.39
CA THR A 21 3.74 -2.44 -8.52
C THR A 21 4.29 -3.80 -8.94
N ALA A 22 3.75 -4.90 -8.39
CA ALA A 22 4.17 -6.26 -8.75
C ALA A 22 3.93 -6.55 -10.24
N ILE A 23 2.80 -6.12 -10.79
CA ILE A 23 2.49 -6.26 -12.22
C ILE A 23 3.51 -5.46 -13.06
N GLU A 24 3.79 -4.21 -12.68
CA GLU A 24 4.69 -3.33 -13.43
C GLU A 24 6.16 -3.78 -13.36
N THR A 25 6.59 -4.30 -12.21
CA THR A 25 7.98 -4.67 -11.95
C THR A 25 8.29 -6.15 -12.18
N GLN A 26 7.28 -6.96 -12.51
CA GLN A 26 7.36 -8.43 -12.61
C GLN A 26 7.87 -9.12 -11.33
N ALA A 27 7.86 -8.43 -10.19
CA ALA A 27 8.19 -8.97 -8.88
C ALA A 27 6.97 -9.68 -8.27
N SER A 28 7.19 -10.52 -7.24
CA SER A 28 6.06 -11.08 -6.51
C SER A 28 5.42 -10.03 -5.59
N THR A 29 4.11 -10.15 -5.39
CA THR A 29 3.39 -9.28 -4.47
C THR A 29 3.95 -9.36 -3.05
N GLU A 30 4.40 -10.55 -2.59
CA GLU A 30 5.02 -10.68 -1.26
C GLU A 30 6.34 -9.91 -1.15
N GLU A 31 7.15 -9.93 -2.21
CA GLU A 31 8.43 -9.20 -2.24
C GLU A 31 8.19 -7.68 -2.15
N VAL A 32 7.20 -7.17 -2.88
CA VAL A 32 6.84 -5.75 -2.83
C VAL A 32 6.23 -5.38 -1.48
N GLU A 33 5.34 -6.21 -0.92
CA GLU A 33 4.77 -5.98 0.42
C GLU A 33 5.85 -5.95 1.50
N ALA A 34 6.83 -6.85 1.44
CA ALA A 34 7.96 -6.86 2.36
C ALA A 34 8.79 -5.57 2.27
N ARG A 35 9.11 -5.13 1.04
CA ARG A 35 9.83 -3.87 0.80
C ARG A 35 9.05 -2.65 1.29
N LEU A 36 7.73 -2.62 1.11
CA LEU A 36 6.87 -1.53 1.61
C LEU A 36 6.85 -1.49 3.14
N LYS A 37 6.77 -2.65 3.81
CA LYS A 37 6.83 -2.75 5.27
C LYS A 37 8.18 -2.30 5.83
N THR A 38 9.29 -2.74 5.22
CA THR A 38 10.64 -2.34 5.65
C THR A 38 10.92 -0.85 5.43
N ASN A 39 10.46 -0.29 4.31
CA ASN A 39 10.65 1.12 3.98
C ASN A 39 9.61 2.06 4.61
N LYS A 40 8.67 1.56 5.42
CA LYS A 40 7.64 2.38 6.07
C LYS A 40 8.25 3.54 6.87
N HIS A 41 9.40 3.30 7.50
CA HIS A 41 10.15 4.32 8.24
C HIS A 41 10.85 5.35 7.36
N LYS A 42 11.18 5.01 6.11
CA LYS A 42 11.90 5.87 5.16
C LYS A 42 11.10 7.11 4.77
N TYR A 43 9.76 7.00 4.75
CA TYR A 43 8.86 8.06 4.33
C TYR A 43 7.98 8.61 5.45
N GLN A 44 8.25 8.26 6.72
CA GLN A 44 7.51 8.83 7.86
C GLN A 44 7.61 10.36 7.95
N ASN A 45 8.68 10.93 7.41
CA ASN A 45 8.90 12.38 7.39
C ASN A 45 8.41 13.03 6.08
N LEU A 46 7.83 12.28 5.14
CA LEU A 46 7.08 12.90 4.04
C LEU A 46 5.70 13.27 4.56
N THR A 47 5.57 14.51 5.01
CA THR A 47 4.27 15.16 5.12
C THR A 47 3.82 15.58 3.73
N LEU A 48 2.55 15.33 3.41
CA LEU A 48 1.96 15.89 2.19
C LEU A 48 2.04 17.41 2.31
N ALA A 49 2.76 18.07 1.39
CA ALA A 49 2.85 19.51 1.37
C ALA A 49 1.46 20.10 1.07
N ASP A 50 1.06 21.10 1.88
CA ASP A 50 -0.21 21.82 1.77
C ASP A 50 -0.41 22.50 0.40
#